data_AF-A0A9D7PRC4-F1
#
_entry.id   AF-A0A9D7PRC4-F1
#
_cell.length_a   1.000
_cell.length_b   1.000
_cell.length_c   1.000
_cell.angle_alpha   90.00
_cell.angle_beta   90.00
_cell.angle_gamma   90.00
#
_symmetry.space_group_name_H-M   'P 1'
#
loop_
_entity.id
_entity.type
_entity.pdbx_description
1 polymer ?
#
loop_
_entity_poly.entity_id
_entity_poly.type
_entity_poly.pdbx_seq_one_letter_code
_entity_poly.pdbx_strand_id
1 'polypeptide(L)'
;MAEKIGKYEVIRTLGKGATAIVYLCRDPESNREVAVKVILLGRNNAAMSRRLMKLFQTESGIGRRLDHPNIVRIYDAVVEPERAYIVMEYVDGTPLDQFVSISKLLPLHRVIGIIFKCCLALDYAYREGVIHRDIKPANILVTGDDEAKITDFGLSLNLQQEEGRDSTFIMGVGSPAYMSPEQIKAYPLNQKTDLYSLGVVLFQLLTGRLPFRANNAATLIYRIINLDTPSISALNPNLPDGLDPILKKALEKDLYNRYKNGAEFAKDLAAVRYQILEENETKEDTSHFQMLRDLPFFTDFEDIEVWESLRICVWRDLAAKVTIIKEGDSGRMFGIIVSGYVEVSQEGRSISRLGPGEVVGEMAHLHPKSAFRRTSVVTLEPTVFLEVNASALALSSEEVLERFQKALLARVLDRLAEADRILAQQGQRAVAAESVAAAPAVGSGKFDLELLP
;
A
#
# COMPACT_ATOMS: atom_id res chain seq x y z
N MET A 1 44.48 4.89 -11.29
CA MET A 1 44.00 5.87 -10.29
C MET A 1 42.55 5.56 -9.99
N ALA A 2 42.11 5.65 -8.74
CA ALA A 2 40.68 5.58 -8.42
C ALA A 2 39.93 6.69 -9.18
N GLU A 3 38.72 6.39 -9.67
CA GLU A 3 37.87 7.37 -10.33
C GLU A 3 37.50 8.48 -9.32
N LYS A 4 37.58 9.75 -9.73
CA LYS A 4 37.33 10.91 -8.85
C LYS A 4 36.37 11.91 -9.49
N ILE A 5 35.58 12.56 -8.65
CA ILE A 5 34.71 13.68 -8.99
C ILE A 5 35.17 14.85 -8.13
N GLY A 6 35.86 15.82 -8.73
CA GLY A 6 36.60 16.82 -7.96
C GLY A 6 37.60 16.15 -7.01
N LYS A 7 37.47 16.45 -5.71
CA LYS A 7 38.28 15.82 -4.64
C LYS A 7 37.74 14.48 -4.14
N TYR A 8 36.50 14.13 -4.47
CA TYR A 8 35.80 12.99 -3.89
C TYR A 8 36.14 11.69 -4.62
N GLU A 9 36.50 10.66 -3.86
CA GLU A 9 36.89 9.35 -4.40
C GLU A 9 35.65 8.48 -4.60
N VAL A 10 35.41 8.02 -5.83
CA VAL A 10 34.21 7.24 -6.16
C VAL A 10 34.33 5.83 -5.58
N ILE A 11 33.33 5.41 -4.81
CA ILE A 11 33.22 4.05 -4.26
C ILE A 11 32.35 3.20 -5.19
N ARG A 12 31.12 3.65 -5.47
CA ARG A 12 30.15 2.96 -6.34
C ARG A 12 29.07 3.92 -6.84
N THR A 13 28.37 3.54 -7.90
CA THR A 13 27.15 4.25 -8.33
C THR A 13 25.96 3.90 -7.42
N LEU A 14 25.21 4.91 -6.99
CA LEU A 14 23.96 4.76 -6.23
C LEU A 14 22.72 4.75 -7.14
N GLY A 15 22.73 5.55 -8.21
CA GLY A 15 21.62 5.60 -9.16
C GLY A 15 21.95 6.38 -10.42
N LYS A 16 21.25 6.05 -11.52
CA LYS A 16 21.36 6.74 -12.83
C LYS A 16 19.98 7.22 -13.26
N GLY A 17 19.81 8.54 -13.35
CA GLY A 17 18.63 9.17 -13.93
C GLY A 17 18.89 9.61 -15.38
N ALA A 18 17.87 10.21 -16.01
CA ALA A 18 17.98 10.71 -17.39
C ALA A 18 18.99 11.86 -17.55
N THR A 19 19.17 12.68 -16.51
CA THR A 19 19.98 13.92 -16.55
C THR A 19 21.11 13.94 -15.52
N ALA A 20 21.16 12.97 -14.60
CA ALA A 20 22.11 12.95 -13.49
C ALA A 20 22.50 11.52 -13.11
N ILE A 21 23.71 11.36 -12.57
CA ILE A 21 24.19 10.12 -11.96
C ILE A 21 24.60 10.44 -10.52
N VAL A 22 24.15 9.61 -9.58
CA VAL A 22 24.51 9.75 -8.16
C VAL A 22 25.53 8.68 -7.81
N TYR A 23 26.64 9.10 -7.22
CA TYR A 23 27.72 8.24 -6.75
C TYR A 23 27.83 8.29 -5.24
N LEU A 24 28.16 7.15 -4.63
CA LEU A 24 28.72 7.10 -3.29
C LEU A 24 30.20 7.40 -3.41
N CYS A 25 30.66 8.41 -2.68
CA CYS A 25 32.06 8.82 -2.68
C CYS A 25 32.59 8.94 -1.25
N ARG A 26 33.91 8.86 -1.10
CA ARG A 26 34.61 9.23 0.14
C ARG A 26 35.17 10.64 -0.01
N ASP A 27 34.89 11.49 0.98
CA ASP A 27 35.53 12.79 1.14
C ASP A 27 36.89 12.60 1.83
N PRO A 28 38.03 12.86 1.16
CA PRO A 28 39.35 12.58 1.71
C PRO A 28 39.74 13.50 2.88
N GLU A 29 39.12 14.68 3.00
CA GLU A 29 39.44 15.63 4.08
C GLU A 29 38.75 15.27 5.39
N SER A 30 37.49 14.85 5.32
CA SER A 30 36.68 14.49 6.50
C SER A 30 36.61 12.98 6.74
N ASN A 31 37.13 12.17 5.83
CA ASN A 31 37.07 10.70 5.83
C ASN A 31 35.64 10.14 6.00
N ARG A 32 34.63 10.86 5.49
CA ARG A 32 33.21 10.48 5.54
C ARG A 32 32.71 10.04 4.17
N GLU A 33 31.66 9.22 4.18
CA GLU A 33 30.91 8.90 2.96
C GLU A 33 29.93 10.03 2.61
N VAL A 34 29.85 10.36 1.33
CA VAL A 34 28.99 11.41 0.78
C VAL A 34 28.32 10.92 -0.50
N ALA A 35 27.12 11.41 -0.77
CA ALA A 35 26.48 11.23 -2.06
C ALA A 35 26.88 12.39 -2.98
N VAL A 36 27.34 12.08 -4.20
CA VAL A 36 27.73 13.07 -5.21
C VAL A 36 26.83 12.92 -6.43
N LYS A 37 25.92 13.87 -6.62
CA LYS A 37 25.02 13.95 -7.78
C LYS A 37 25.69 14.74 -8.90
N VAL A 38 26.11 14.06 -9.96
CA VAL A 38 26.74 14.66 -11.14
C VAL A 38 25.70 14.87 -12.23
N ILE A 39 25.65 16.09 -12.77
CA ILE A 39 24.79 16.48 -13.87
C ILE A 39 25.67 16.73 -15.08
N LEU A 40 25.40 15.97 -16.14
CA LEU A 40 26.16 16.04 -17.37
C LEU A 40 25.61 17.20 -18.22
N LEU A 41 26.43 18.21 -18.47
CA LEU A 41 26.06 19.34 -19.32
C LEU A 41 26.38 18.97 -20.78
N GLY A 42 25.35 18.87 -21.62
CA GLY A 42 25.53 18.53 -23.04
C GLY A 42 26.31 19.63 -23.79
N ARG A 43 27.32 19.23 -24.58
CA ARG A 43 28.20 20.14 -25.36
C ARG A 43 27.47 21.05 -26.37
N ASN A 44 26.23 20.74 -26.76
CA ASN A 44 25.51 21.45 -27.83
C ASN A 44 24.60 22.60 -27.36
N ASN A 45 24.61 22.99 -26.08
CA ASN A 45 23.69 24.04 -25.62
C ASN A 45 24.29 24.94 -24.54
N ALA A 46 25.23 25.81 -24.95
CA ALA A 46 25.94 26.75 -24.07
C ALA A 46 25.00 27.70 -23.30
N ALA A 47 23.84 28.06 -23.87
CA ALA A 47 22.82 28.86 -23.17
C ALA A 47 22.14 28.09 -22.03
N MET A 48 21.78 26.82 -22.26
CA MET A 48 21.21 25.93 -21.26
C MET A 48 22.23 25.65 -20.14
N SER A 49 23.50 25.44 -20.49
CA SER A 49 24.58 25.22 -19.52
C SER A 49 24.84 26.43 -18.62
N ARG A 50 24.77 27.66 -19.16
CA ARG A 50 24.85 28.90 -18.37
C ARG A 50 23.64 29.11 -17.45
N ARG A 51 22.44 28.76 -17.91
CA ARG A 51 21.19 28.83 -17.12
C ARG A 51 21.21 27.83 -15.96
N LEU A 52 21.62 26.59 -16.24
CA LEU A 52 21.88 25.55 -15.24
C LEU A 52 22.92 26.06 -14.22
N MET A 53 24.07 26.56 -14.65
CA MET A 53 25.09 27.16 -13.78
C MET A 53 24.53 28.19 -12.80
N LYS A 54 23.72 29.14 -13.27
CA LYS A 54 23.17 30.23 -12.44
C LYS A 54 22.14 29.71 -11.43
N LEU A 55 21.33 28.72 -11.82
CA LEU A 55 20.38 28.05 -10.93
C LEU A 55 21.13 27.22 -9.86
N PHE A 56 22.14 26.43 -10.25
CA PHE A 56 23.00 25.68 -9.33
C PHE A 56 23.69 26.57 -8.31
N GLN A 57 24.19 27.74 -8.72
CA GLN A 57 24.80 28.72 -7.80
C GLN A 57 23.79 29.33 -6.82
N THR A 58 22.57 29.61 -7.28
CA THR A 58 21.53 30.18 -6.41
C THR A 58 20.97 29.13 -5.45
N GLU A 59 20.75 27.91 -5.92
CA GLU A 59 20.18 26.80 -5.15
C GLU A 59 21.17 26.15 -4.20
N SER A 60 22.47 26.07 -4.54
CA SER A 60 23.49 25.61 -3.60
C SER A 60 23.65 26.55 -2.40
N GLY A 61 23.48 27.86 -2.61
CA GLY A 61 23.40 28.82 -1.52
C GLY A 61 22.19 28.61 -0.61
N ILE A 62 21.06 28.17 -1.18
CA ILE A 62 19.82 27.89 -0.46
C ILE A 62 19.90 26.55 0.28
N GLY A 63 20.34 25.49 -0.38
CA GLY A 63 20.48 24.15 0.18
C GLY A 63 21.50 24.07 1.32
N ARG A 64 22.57 24.89 1.27
CA ARG A 64 23.54 25.02 2.37
C ARG A 64 22.95 25.65 3.63
N ARG A 65 21.83 26.37 3.55
CA ARG A 65 21.18 27.02 4.70
C ARG A 65 20.24 26.09 5.46
N LEU A 66 19.75 25.02 4.82
CA LEU A 66 18.84 24.08 5.46
C LEU A 66 19.63 23.11 6.35
N ASP A 67 19.40 23.18 7.66
CA ASP A 67 19.93 22.23 8.64
C ASP A 67 18.77 21.65 9.45
N HIS A 68 18.25 20.52 9.00
CA HIS A 68 17.11 19.84 9.61
C HIS A 68 17.29 18.32 9.53
N PRO A 69 16.97 17.55 10.58
CA PRO A 69 17.22 16.10 10.61
C PRO A 69 16.53 15.35 9.45
N ASN A 70 15.35 15.80 9.02
CA ASN A 70 14.57 15.20 7.94
C ASN A 70 14.77 15.85 6.56
N ILE A 71 15.85 16.62 6.37
CA ILE A 71 16.28 17.17 5.08
C ILE A 71 17.70 16.69 4.80
N VAL A 72 17.96 16.20 3.59
CA VAL A 72 19.31 15.82 3.17
C VAL A 72 20.19 17.07 3.14
N ARG A 73 21.27 17.05 3.92
CA ARG A 73 22.19 18.19 4.01
C ARG A 73 23.04 18.31 2.76
N ILE A 74 23.14 19.52 2.20
CA ILE A 74 24.06 19.83 1.10
C ILE A 74 25.36 20.37 1.69
N TYR A 75 26.47 19.71 1.39
CA TYR A 75 27.80 20.12 1.84
C TYR A 75 28.45 21.07 0.84
N ASP A 76 28.39 20.72 -0.44
CA ASP A 76 29.08 21.46 -1.48
C ASP A 76 28.33 21.39 -2.81
N ALA A 77 28.56 22.38 -3.66
CA ALA A 77 28.11 22.36 -5.03
C ALA A 77 29.18 23.03 -5.89
N VAL A 78 29.61 22.31 -6.91
CA VAL A 78 30.69 22.73 -7.77
C VAL A 78 30.19 22.73 -9.20
N VAL A 79 30.54 23.78 -9.92
CA VAL A 79 30.21 23.88 -11.33
C VAL A 79 31.48 24.03 -12.15
N GLU A 80 31.69 23.07 -13.04
CA GLU A 80 32.83 22.96 -13.95
C GLU A 80 32.36 23.19 -15.40
N PRO A 81 33.29 23.43 -16.36
CA PRO A 81 32.91 23.70 -17.75
C PRO A 81 32.07 22.61 -18.43
N GLU A 82 32.29 21.34 -18.10
CA GLU A 82 31.62 20.19 -18.74
C GLU A 82 30.62 19.46 -17.84
N ARG A 83 30.55 19.79 -16.55
CA ARG A 83 29.68 19.13 -15.58
C ARG A 83 29.41 20.00 -14.36
N ALA A 84 28.28 19.77 -13.70
CA ALA A 84 28.02 20.27 -12.35
C ALA A 84 27.88 19.08 -11.40
N TYR A 85 28.26 19.25 -10.13
CA TYR A 85 27.97 18.24 -9.14
C TYR A 85 27.62 18.84 -7.77
N ILE A 86 26.73 18.15 -7.07
CA ILE A 86 26.34 18.46 -5.70
C ILE A 86 26.82 17.35 -4.79
N VAL A 87 27.43 17.75 -3.69
CA VAL A 87 27.91 16.89 -2.62
C VAL A 87 26.94 17.02 -1.46
N MET A 88 26.35 15.92 -1.06
CA MET A 88 25.31 15.88 -0.05
C MET A 88 25.51 14.72 0.92
N GLU A 89 24.80 14.77 2.03
CA GLU A 89 24.70 13.69 3.00
C GLU A 89 24.37 12.38 2.28
N TYR A 90 25.17 11.34 2.56
CA TYR A 90 24.79 9.98 2.19
C TYR A 90 23.78 9.46 3.20
N VAL A 91 22.59 9.10 2.72
CA VAL A 91 21.55 8.46 3.52
C VAL A 91 21.47 7.01 3.08
N ASP A 92 21.75 6.10 3.99
CA ASP A 92 21.57 4.66 3.76
C ASP A 92 20.09 4.29 3.94
N GLY A 93 19.30 4.68 2.96
CA GLY A 93 17.84 4.55 2.99
C GLY A 93 17.26 4.25 1.63
N THR A 94 16.04 3.71 1.65
CA THR A 94 15.28 3.32 0.48
C THR A 94 14.29 4.43 0.12
N PRO A 95 14.21 4.85 -1.16
CA PRO A 95 13.23 5.82 -1.60
C PRO A 95 11.80 5.28 -1.48
N LEU A 96 10.84 6.16 -1.18
CA LEU A 96 9.45 5.76 -0.95
C LEU A 96 8.75 5.20 -2.18
N ASP A 97 9.27 5.43 -3.38
CA ASP A 97 8.73 4.86 -4.62
C ASP A 97 8.79 3.32 -4.67
N GLN A 98 9.60 2.68 -3.81
CA GLN A 98 9.59 1.23 -3.66
C GLN A 98 8.40 0.71 -2.85
N PHE A 99 7.69 1.58 -2.14
CA PHE A 99 6.60 1.24 -1.22
C PHE A 99 5.22 1.76 -1.68
N VAL A 100 5.07 2.12 -2.96
CA VAL A 100 3.81 2.68 -3.49
C VAL A 100 2.93 1.67 -4.22
N SER A 101 3.35 0.40 -4.33
CA SER A 101 2.51 -0.67 -4.87
C SER A 101 1.77 -1.37 -3.74
N ILE A 102 0.56 -1.86 -4.01
CA ILE A 102 -0.30 -2.52 -3.01
C ILE A 102 0.44 -3.63 -2.24
N SER A 103 1.24 -4.45 -2.93
CA SER A 103 2.03 -5.54 -2.32
C SER A 103 3.25 -5.10 -1.51
N LYS A 104 3.57 -3.80 -1.49
CA LYS A 104 4.75 -3.23 -0.82
C LYS A 104 4.42 -2.04 0.07
N LEU A 105 3.14 -1.82 0.38
CA LEU A 105 2.75 -0.71 1.25
C LEU A 105 3.36 -0.88 2.64
N LEU A 106 3.76 0.25 3.23
CA LEU A 106 4.25 0.27 4.59
C LEU A 106 3.07 0.16 5.58
N PRO A 107 3.30 -0.40 6.78
CA PRO A 107 2.37 -0.30 7.89
C PRO A 107 1.92 1.14 8.14
N LEU A 108 0.64 1.31 8.50
CA LEU A 108 0.01 2.62 8.63
C LEU A 108 0.78 3.53 9.59
N HIS A 109 1.16 3.03 10.77
CA HIS A 109 1.91 3.82 11.76
C HIS A 109 3.24 4.36 11.20
N ARG A 110 3.93 3.59 10.35
CA ARG A 110 5.16 4.02 9.67
C ARG A 110 4.86 5.12 8.67
N VAL A 111 3.83 4.95 7.82
CA VAL A 111 3.39 5.96 6.85
C VAL A 111 3.08 7.29 7.55
N ILE A 112 2.28 7.25 8.62
CA ILE A 112 1.92 8.46 9.38
C ILE A 112 3.16 9.11 10.00
N GLY A 113 4.08 8.32 10.58
CA GLY A 113 5.34 8.84 11.14
C GLY A 113 6.23 9.50 10.10
N ILE A 114 6.37 8.89 8.92
CA ILE A 114 7.15 9.43 7.79
C ILE A 114 6.56 10.75 7.30
N ILE A 115 5.25 10.78 7.02
CA ILE A 115 4.59 11.98 6.50
C ILE A 115 4.59 13.10 7.54
N PHE A 116 4.41 12.79 8.83
CA PHE A 116 4.56 13.75 9.92
C PHE A 116 5.94 14.43 9.90
N LYS A 117 7.02 13.66 9.79
CA LYS A 117 8.40 14.19 9.71
C LYS A 117 8.59 15.07 8.45
N CYS A 118 8.03 14.65 7.31
CA CYS A 118 8.05 15.44 6.08
C CYS A 118 7.30 16.76 6.22
N CYS A 119 6.14 16.80 6.89
CA CYS A 119 5.40 18.02 7.16
C CYS A 119 6.24 19.05 7.94
N LEU A 120 6.97 18.60 8.98
CA LEU A 120 7.85 19.46 9.78
C LEU A 120 9.04 19.97 8.97
N ALA A 121 9.64 19.10 8.14
CA ALA A 121 10.74 19.47 7.25
C ALA A 121 10.32 20.55 6.23
N LEU A 122 9.14 20.41 5.61
CA LEU A 122 8.62 21.38 4.66
C LEU A 122 8.28 22.73 5.32
N ASP A 123 7.72 22.69 6.53
CA ASP A 123 7.44 23.89 7.31
C ASP A 123 8.73 24.66 7.68
N TYR A 124 9.76 23.94 8.10
CA TYR A 124 11.09 24.51 8.35
C TYR A 124 11.69 25.10 7.07
N ALA A 125 11.69 24.35 5.96
CA ALA A 125 12.24 24.81 4.69
C ALA A 125 11.57 26.10 4.21
N TYR A 126 10.25 26.21 4.34
CA TYR A 126 9.52 27.42 3.97
C TYR A 126 9.87 28.62 4.86
N ARG A 127 10.08 28.42 6.16
CA ARG A 127 10.54 29.48 7.07
C ARG A 127 11.93 30.01 6.69
N GLU A 128 12.77 29.15 6.13
CA GLU A 128 14.06 29.50 5.54
C GLU A 128 13.94 30.08 4.10
N GLY A 129 12.71 30.27 3.61
CA GLY A 129 12.43 30.87 2.31
C GLY A 129 12.47 29.89 1.13
N VAL A 130 12.41 28.58 1.40
CA VAL A 130 12.58 27.52 0.41
C VAL A 130 11.28 26.76 0.16
N ILE A 131 10.97 26.53 -1.10
CA ILE A 131 9.87 25.66 -1.54
C ILE A 131 10.52 24.56 -2.38
N HIS A 132 10.18 23.30 -2.12
CA HIS A 132 10.78 22.16 -2.80
C HIS A 132 10.33 22.01 -4.25
N ARG A 133 9.02 22.12 -4.52
CA ARG A 133 8.36 22.07 -5.85
C ARG A 133 8.34 20.72 -6.56
N ASP A 134 8.94 19.67 -6.02
CA ASP A 134 9.00 18.33 -6.64
C ASP A 134 8.90 17.22 -5.58
N ILE A 135 7.97 17.38 -4.64
CA ILE A 135 7.71 16.35 -3.65
C ILE A 135 7.03 15.15 -4.34
N LYS A 136 7.69 14.00 -4.25
CA LYS A 136 7.24 12.71 -4.78
C LYS A 136 7.96 11.58 -4.03
N PRO A 137 7.48 10.32 -4.13
CA PRO A 137 8.05 9.21 -3.37
C PRO A 137 9.55 8.99 -3.62
N ALA A 138 10.03 9.17 -4.85
CA ALA A 138 11.45 9.04 -5.20
C ALA A 138 12.37 10.08 -4.52
N ASN A 139 11.82 11.19 -4.00
CA ASN A 139 12.58 12.26 -3.34
C ASN A 139 12.48 12.20 -1.81
N ILE A 140 11.91 11.12 -1.25
CA ILE A 140 11.83 10.89 0.19
C ILE A 140 12.50 9.56 0.48
N LEU A 141 13.64 9.60 1.17
CA LEU A 141 14.40 8.43 1.60
C LEU A 141 13.95 8.01 3.00
N VAL A 142 13.81 6.71 3.22
CA VAL A 142 13.50 6.13 4.53
C VAL A 142 14.57 5.11 4.90
N THR A 143 15.16 5.29 6.09
CA THR A 143 16.13 4.34 6.66
C THR A 143 15.43 3.15 7.31
N GLY A 144 16.20 2.14 7.73
CA GLY A 144 15.66 0.97 8.46
C GLY A 144 14.92 1.32 9.76
N ASP A 145 15.27 2.45 10.38
CA ASP A 145 14.69 2.94 11.64
C ASP A 145 13.56 3.96 11.43
N ASP A 146 12.94 4.00 10.24
CA ASP A 146 11.86 4.95 9.90
C ASP A 146 12.25 6.43 9.96
N GLU A 147 13.54 6.73 9.86
CA GLU A 147 13.98 8.11 9.65
C GLU A 147 13.81 8.51 8.20
N ALA A 148 12.87 9.43 7.97
CA ALA A 148 12.57 10.00 6.67
C ALA A 148 13.45 11.23 6.40
N LYS A 149 14.03 11.32 5.21
CA LYS A 149 14.80 12.48 4.74
C LYS A 149 14.35 12.87 3.35
N ILE A 150 13.95 14.13 3.20
CA ILE A 150 13.62 14.72 1.90
C ILE A 150 14.92 15.15 1.21
N THR A 151 15.11 14.70 -0.03
CA THR A 151 16.26 15.04 -0.89
C THR A 151 15.85 15.95 -2.03
N ASP A 152 16.81 16.49 -2.78
CA ASP A 152 16.58 17.27 -4.00
C ASP A 152 15.85 18.60 -3.79
N PHE A 153 15.95 19.20 -2.60
CA PHE A 153 15.49 20.56 -2.35
C PHE A 153 16.11 21.55 -3.34
N GLY A 154 15.24 22.36 -3.95
CA GLY A 154 15.66 23.39 -4.89
C GLY A 154 15.99 22.86 -6.29
N LEU A 155 16.42 21.61 -6.47
CA LEU A 155 16.95 21.09 -7.74
C LEU A 155 15.92 20.91 -8.87
N SER A 156 14.67 21.29 -8.65
CA SER A 156 13.63 21.32 -9.68
C SER A 156 13.88 22.49 -10.61
N LEU A 157 14.72 22.23 -11.60
CA LEU A 157 14.99 23.06 -12.76
C LEU A 157 13.69 23.53 -13.43
N ASN A 158 13.15 24.67 -13.00
CA ASN A 158 12.19 25.42 -13.79
C ASN A 158 12.95 26.11 -14.93
N LEU A 159 13.35 25.31 -15.93
CA LEU A 159 13.86 25.79 -17.22
C LEU A 159 12.81 26.61 -17.99
N GLN A 160 11.57 26.66 -17.50
CA GLN A 160 10.42 27.26 -18.18
C GLN A 160 10.04 28.66 -17.71
N GLN A 161 10.56 29.16 -16.57
CA GLN A 161 9.98 30.38 -15.98
C GLN A 161 10.35 31.69 -16.70
N GLU A 162 11.22 31.65 -17.70
CA GLU A 162 11.45 32.79 -18.60
C GLU A 162 11.71 32.29 -20.01
N GLU A 163 10.64 32.19 -20.78
CA GLU A 163 10.44 32.76 -22.13
C GLU A 163 9.15 32.17 -22.71
N GLY A 164 8.22 33.02 -23.15
CA GLY A 164 6.93 32.66 -23.72
C GLY A 164 7.05 31.88 -25.04
N ARG A 165 7.44 30.61 -24.97
CA ARG A 165 7.41 29.66 -26.08
C ARG A 165 6.84 28.33 -25.62
N ASP A 166 5.82 27.91 -26.36
CA ASP A 166 5.24 26.58 -26.42
C ASP A 166 6.32 25.52 -26.23
N SER A 167 6.49 25.05 -25.00
CA SER A 167 7.47 24.02 -24.66
C SER A 167 6.69 22.83 -24.12
N THR A 168 6.40 21.95 -25.07
CA THR A 168 5.92 20.58 -24.89
C THR A 168 6.49 19.99 -23.61
N PHE A 169 5.61 19.76 -22.63
CA PHE A 169 5.92 18.98 -21.44
C PHE A 169 6.63 17.70 -21.88
N ILE A 170 7.93 17.57 -21.58
CA ILE A 170 8.64 16.32 -21.86
C ILE A 170 8.06 15.28 -20.89
N MET A 171 7.12 14.52 -21.42
CA MET A 171 6.45 13.39 -20.79
C MET A 171 7.48 12.32 -20.42
N GLY A 172 7.87 12.31 -19.15
CA GLY A 172 8.13 11.07 -18.42
C GLY A 172 6.87 10.72 -17.64
N VAL A 173 6.29 9.55 -17.89
CA VAL A 173 5.09 9.04 -17.21
C VAL A 173 5.36 8.99 -15.70
N GLY A 174 4.94 10.01 -14.94
CA GLY A 174 5.06 9.99 -13.48
C GLY A 174 5.06 11.34 -12.77
N SER A 175 5.74 12.37 -13.30
CA SER A 175 5.94 13.62 -12.55
C SER A 175 4.69 14.52 -12.38
N PRO A 176 3.80 14.68 -13.38
CA PRO A 176 2.64 15.57 -13.23
C PRO A 176 1.66 15.12 -12.15
N ALA A 177 1.65 13.82 -11.81
CA ALA A 177 0.65 13.26 -10.91
C ALA A 177 0.74 13.80 -9.47
N TYR A 178 1.91 14.31 -9.07
CA TYR A 178 2.15 14.91 -7.75
C TYR A 178 2.09 16.44 -7.77
N MET A 179 1.98 17.07 -8.95
CA MET A 179 1.96 18.52 -9.06
C MET A 179 0.66 19.10 -8.54
N SER A 180 0.77 20.23 -7.85
CA SER A 180 -0.39 21.00 -7.40
C SER A 180 -1.09 21.73 -8.54
N PRO A 181 -2.39 22.10 -8.39
CA PRO A 181 -3.11 22.88 -9.38
C PRO A 181 -2.42 24.21 -9.74
N GLU A 182 -1.83 24.89 -8.76
CA GLU A 182 -1.10 26.14 -8.97
C GLU A 182 0.21 25.95 -9.75
N GLN A 183 0.91 24.82 -9.58
CA GLN A 183 2.07 24.49 -10.41
C GLN A 183 1.67 24.26 -11.87
N ILE A 184 0.60 23.51 -12.10
CA ILE A 184 0.11 23.22 -13.45
C ILE A 184 -0.36 24.50 -14.15
N LYS A 185 -0.99 25.42 -13.40
CA LYS A 185 -1.45 26.73 -13.90
C LYS A 185 -0.33 27.79 -13.97
N ALA A 186 0.90 27.45 -13.58
CA ALA A 186 2.03 28.37 -13.46
C ALA A 186 1.72 29.63 -12.61
N TYR A 187 0.91 29.46 -11.55
CA TYR A 187 0.63 30.51 -10.58
C TYR A 187 1.77 30.65 -9.55
N PRO A 188 1.82 31.77 -8.81
CA PRO A 188 2.79 31.94 -7.73
C PRO A 188 2.71 30.79 -6.71
N LEU A 189 3.85 30.14 -6.48
CA LEU A 189 3.96 29.00 -5.58
C LEU A 189 4.19 29.48 -4.13
N ASN A 190 3.70 28.71 -3.17
CA ASN A 190 3.95 28.90 -1.74
C ASN A 190 4.06 27.52 -1.05
N GLN A 191 4.25 27.48 0.28
CA GLN A 191 4.37 26.19 1.00
C GLN A 191 3.23 25.19 0.73
N LYS A 192 2.01 25.68 0.47
CA LYS A 192 0.83 24.84 0.22
C LYS A 192 0.99 23.98 -1.04
N THR A 193 1.87 24.37 -1.95
CA THR A 193 2.27 23.59 -3.11
C THR A 193 2.90 22.27 -2.69
N ASP A 194 3.91 22.31 -1.83
CA ASP A 194 4.57 21.10 -1.35
C ASP A 194 3.66 20.26 -0.44
N LEU A 195 2.77 20.90 0.33
CA LEU A 195 1.79 20.19 1.15
C LEU A 195 0.76 19.42 0.31
N TYR A 196 0.34 19.97 -0.84
CA TYR A 196 -0.52 19.23 -1.77
C TYR A 196 0.20 18.00 -2.30
N SER A 197 1.44 18.18 -2.79
CA SER A 197 2.24 17.07 -3.30
C SER A 197 2.49 16.01 -2.24
N LEU A 198 2.75 16.40 -0.99
CA LEU A 198 2.86 15.47 0.14
C LEU A 198 1.54 14.75 0.44
N GLY A 199 0.40 15.43 0.28
CA GLY A 199 -0.92 14.81 0.35
C GLY A 199 -1.13 13.74 -0.73
N VAL A 200 -0.62 13.95 -1.94
CA VAL A 200 -0.66 12.93 -3.01
C VAL A 200 0.21 11.73 -2.63
N VAL A 201 1.39 11.97 -2.06
CA VAL A 201 2.28 10.92 -1.55
C VAL A 201 1.59 10.11 -0.44
N LEU A 202 0.97 10.77 0.54
CA LEU A 202 0.22 10.11 1.61
C LEU A 202 -0.91 9.25 1.03
N PHE A 203 -1.74 9.80 0.13
CA PHE A 203 -2.81 9.05 -0.52
C PHE A 203 -2.29 7.76 -1.17
N GLN A 204 -1.16 7.86 -1.87
CA GLN A 204 -0.59 6.72 -2.57
C GLN A 204 0.03 5.68 -1.64
N LEU A 205 0.68 6.10 -0.56
CA LEU A 205 1.22 5.19 0.45
C LEU A 205 0.13 4.48 1.26
N LEU A 206 -1.09 5.03 1.31
CA LEU A 206 -2.24 4.41 1.98
C LEU A 206 -3.03 3.46 1.07
N THR A 207 -3.00 3.67 -0.24
CA THR A 207 -3.89 2.96 -1.18
C THR A 207 -3.17 2.18 -2.28
N GLY A 208 -1.87 2.38 -2.44
CA GLY A 208 -1.09 1.91 -3.58
C GLY A 208 -1.49 2.52 -4.93
N ARG A 209 -2.28 3.61 -4.91
CA ARG A 209 -2.82 4.25 -6.13
C ARG A 209 -2.66 5.76 -6.07
N LEU A 210 -2.55 6.39 -7.23
CA LEU A 210 -2.57 7.86 -7.32
C LEU A 210 -4.03 8.34 -7.24
N PRO A 211 -4.30 9.50 -6.61
CA PRO A 211 -5.65 10.06 -6.50
C PRO A 211 -6.23 10.38 -7.88
N PHE A 212 -5.39 10.83 -8.81
CA PHE A 212 -5.77 11.11 -10.19
C PHE A 212 -4.87 10.32 -11.14
N ARG A 213 -5.50 9.61 -12.09
CA ARG A 213 -4.83 8.84 -13.15
C ARG A 213 -5.50 9.13 -14.48
N ALA A 214 -4.76 9.11 -15.58
CA ALA A 214 -5.33 9.17 -16.92
C ALA A 214 -4.36 8.60 -17.96
N ASN A 215 -4.90 8.20 -19.11
CA ASN A 215 -4.10 7.62 -20.21
C ASN A 215 -3.34 8.67 -21.03
N ASN A 216 -3.62 9.96 -20.82
CA ASN A 216 -2.91 11.07 -21.45
C ASN A 216 -2.76 12.24 -20.47
N ALA A 217 -1.76 13.10 -20.70
CA ALA A 217 -1.43 14.19 -19.78
C ALA A 217 -2.53 15.27 -19.69
N ALA A 218 -3.20 15.61 -20.79
CA ALA A 218 -4.24 16.64 -20.79
C ALA A 218 -5.41 16.24 -19.87
N THR A 219 -5.85 14.97 -19.94
CA THR A 219 -6.87 14.43 -19.05
C THR A 219 -6.37 14.37 -17.60
N LEU A 220 -5.11 13.99 -17.35
CA LEU A 220 -4.56 13.99 -16.00
C LEU A 220 -4.57 15.40 -15.38
N ILE A 221 -4.10 16.39 -16.14
CA ILE A 221 -4.11 17.81 -15.77
C ILE A 221 -5.54 18.28 -15.46
N TYR A 222 -6.50 17.97 -16.33
CA TYR A 222 -7.90 18.32 -16.10
C TYR A 222 -8.41 17.73 -14.78
N ARG A 223 -8.10 16.46 -14.48
CA ARG A 223 -8.50 15.81 -13.24
C ARG A 223 -7.87 16.47 -12.02
N ILE A 224 -6.57 16.77 -12.07
CA ILE A 224 -5.86 17.44 -10.98
C ILE A 224 -6.48 18.81 -10.67
N ILE A 225 -6.89 19.56 -11.68
CA ILE A 225 -7.44 20.90 -11.51
C ILE A 225 -8.90 20.90 -11.06
N ASN A 226 -9.72 19.96 -11.55
CA ASN A 226 -11.19 20.08 -11.49
C ASN A 226 -11.91 18.97 -10.72
N LEU A 227 -11.29 17.81 -10.49
CA LEU A 227 -11.96 16.71 -9.79
C LEU A 227 -11.66 16.73 -8.30
N ASP A 228 -12.67 16.33 -7.53
CA ASP A 228 -12.55 16.07 -6.10
C ASP A 228 -11.68 14.86 -5.82
N THR A 229 -11.02 14.89 -4.66
CA THR A 229 -10.19 13.80 -4.17
C THR A 229 -11.04 12.58 -3.84
N PRO A 230 -10.70 11.38 -4.34
CA PRO A 230 -11.38 10.15 -3.95
C PRO A 230 -11.25 9.88 -2.44
N SER A 231 -12.26 9.25 -1.83
CA SER A 231 -12.15 8.75 -0.45
C SER A 231 -11.20 7.57 -0.40
N ILE A 232 -10.27 7.59 0.56
CA ILE A 232 -9.36 6.48 0.82
C ILE A 232 -10.04 5.36 1.60
N SER A 233 -11.01 5.66 2.48
CA SER A 233 -11.75 4.64 3.21
C SER A 233 -12.67 3.83 2.28
N ALA A 234 -13.11 4.43 1.17
CA ALA A 234 -13.80 3.71 0.09
C ALA A 234 -12.87 2.74 -0.67
N LEU A 235 -11.55 2.99 -0.68
CA LEU A 235 -10.54 2.15 -1.33
C LEU A 235 -9.95 1.10 -0.38
N ASN A 236 -9.82 1.45 0.90
CA ASN A 236 -9.32 0.60 1.97
C ASN A 236 -10.10 0.88 3.26
N PRO A 237 -11.16 0.10 3.55
CA PRO A 237 -12.00 0.29 4.74
C PRO A 237 -11.30 0.07 6.08
N ASN A 238 -10.09 -0.51 6.09
CA ASN A 238 -9.32 -0.74 7.31
C ASN A 238 -8.55 0.50 7.77
N LEU A 239 -8.63 1.61 7.02
CA LEU A 239 -7.99 2.88 7.38
C LEU A 239 -8.86 3.65 8.38
N PRO A 240 -8.27 4.31 9.40
CA PRO A 240 -9.02 5.16 10.31
C PRO A 240 -9.78 6.27 9.59
N ASP A 241 -11.05 6.47 9.97
CA ASP A 241 -11.95 7.48 9.38
C ASP A 241 -11.37 8.91 9.46
N GLY A 242 -10.49 9.18 10.42
CA GLY A 242 -9.80 10.45 10.58
C GLY A 242 -8.87 10.82 9.41
N LEU A 243 -8.48 9.87 8.55
CA LEU A 243 -7.55 10.14 7.44
C LEU A 243 -8.23 10.77 6.21
N ASP A 244 -9.51 10.46 5.95
CA ASP A 244 -10.24 11.02 4.80
C ASP A 244 -10.35 12.57 4.89
N PRO A 245 -10.75 13.16 6.04
CA PRO A 245 -10.75 14.62 6.22
C PRO A 245 -9.38 15.26 6.03
N ILE A 246 -8.32 14.60 6.49
CA ILE A 246 -6.93 15.08 6.36
C ILE A 246 -6.53 15.14 4.88
N LEU A 247 -6.75 14.06 4.13
CA LEU A 247 -6.43 14.02 2.71
C LEU A 247 -7.28 14.97 1.89
N LYS A 248 -8.57 15.10 2.21
CA LYS A 248 -9.45 16.07 1.57
C LYS A 248 -8.89 17.48 1.74
N LYS A 249 -8.52 17.87 2.96
CA LYS A 249 -7.92 19.17 3.27
C LYS A 249 -6.55 19.37 2.62
N ALA A 250 -5.68 18.35 2.57
CA ALA A 250 -4.37 18.44 1.93
C ALA A 250 -4.48 18.59 0.40
N LEU A 251 -5.48 17.96 -0.22
CA LEU A 251 -5.69 17.92 -1.66
C LEU A 251 -6.74 18.93 -2.17
N GLU A 252 -7.15 19.87 -1.32
CA GLU A 252 -8.01 20.98 -1.70
C GLU A 252 -7.43 21.79 -2.86
N LYS A 253 -8.27 22.15 -3.82
CA LYS A 253 -7.86 22.92 -5.00
C LYS A 253 -7.70 24.39 -4.68
N ASP A 254 -8.54 24.89 -3.78
CA ASP A 254 -8.45 26.24 -3.25
C ASP A 254 -7.38 26.31 -2.15
N LEU A 255 -6.41 27.20 -2.35
CA LEU A 255 -5.34 27.47 -1.39
C LEU A 255 -5.87 27.97 -0.03
N TYR A 256 -7.04 28.62 0.02
CA TYR A 256 -7.63 29.09 1.27
C TYR A 256 -8.16 27.94 2.14
N ASN A 257 -8.64 26.86 1.52
CA ASN A 257 -9.18 25.69 2.21
C ASN A 257 -8.10 24.64 2.51
N ARG A 258 -6.93 24.73 1.85
CA ARG A 258 -5.79 23.84 2.10
C ARG A 258 -5.08 24.20 3.41
N TYR A 259 -4.39 23.22 3.99
CA TYR A 259 -3.53 23.40 5.17
C TYR A 259 -2.67 24.67 5.07
N LYS A 260 -2.66 25.47 6.14
CA LYS A 260 -1.96 26.75 6.15
C LYS A 260 -0.45 26.54 5.99
N ASN A 261 0.09 25.57 6.72
CA ASN A 261 1.50 25.23 6.84
C ASN A 261 1.67 23.74 7.23
N GLY A 262 2.92 23.27 7.24
CA GLY A 262 3.22 21.87 7.56
C GLY A 262 2.93 21.51 9.02
N ALA A 263 3.08 22.44 9.96
CA ALA A 263 2.77 22.20 11.37
C ALA A 263 1.28 21.86 11.61
N GLU A 264 0.37 22.51 10.90
CA GLU A 264 -1.07 22.22 10.97
C GLU A 264 -1.40 20.82 10.42
N PHE A 265 -0.78 20.45 9.30
CA PHE A 265 -0.94 19.10 8.72
C PHE A 265 -0.37 18.03 9.66
N ALA A 266 0.83 18.26 10.21
CA ALA A 266 1.45 17.38 11.19
C ALA A 266 0.58 17.20 12.46
N LYS A 267 -0.08 18.26 12.92
CA LYS A 267 -0.99 18.22 14.08
C LYS A 267 -2.18 17.29 13.83
N ASP A 268 -2.85 17.41 12.69
CA ASP A 268 -4.00 16.56 12.37
C ASP A 268 -3.57 15.09 12.18
N LEU A 269 -2.40 14.84 11.56
CA LEU A 269 -1.81 13.50 11.47
C LEU A 269 -1.46 12.91 12.84
N ALA A 270 -0.97 13.74 13.76
CA ALA A 270 -0.67 13.30 15.12
C ALA A 270 -1.92 12.88 15.88
N ALA A 271 -3.06 13.56 15.68
CA ALA A 271 -4.33 13.17 16.29
C ALA A 271 -4.76 11.76 15.86
N VAL A 272 -4.61 11.43 14.57
CA VAL A 272 -4.83 10.06 14.09
C VAL A 272 -3.79 9.09 14.63
N ARG A 273 -2.52 9.51 14.75
CA ARG A 273 -1.47 8.68 15.36
C ARG A 273 -1.78 8.33 16.82
N TYR A 274 -2.36 9.26 17.60
CA TYR A 274 -2.79 8.98 18.97
C TYR A 274 -3.98 8.03 19.02
N GLN A 275 -4.94 8.15 18.09
CA GLN A 275 -6.02 7.17 17.95
C GLN A 275 -5.46 5.78 17.63
N ILE A 276 -4.49 5.67 16.71
CA ILE A 276 -3.80 4.39 16.43
C ILE A 276 -3.05 3.86 17.66
N LEU A 277 -2.43 4.73 18.47
CA LEU A 277 -1.70 4.32 19.68
C LEU A 277 -2.62 3.99 20.87
N GLU A 278 -3.82 4.59 20.95
CA GLU A 278 -4.86 4.28 21.93
C GLU A 278 -5.73 3.08 21.51
N GLU A 279 -5.79 2.75 20.20
CA GLU A 279 -6.56 1.64 19.61
C GLU A 279 -5.71 0.43 19.15
N ASN A 280 -4.50 0.22 19.69
CA ASN A 280 -3.61 -0.96 19.56
C ASN A 280 -2.57 -0.99 18.42
N GLU A 281 -1.43 -1.66 18.68
CA GLU A 281 -0.83 -2.58 17.70
C GLU A 281 0.36 -3.45 18.21
N THR A 282 1.04 -3.21 19.34
CA THR A 282 2.22 -4.08 19.67
C THR A 282 1.91 -5.29 20.57
N LYS A 283 0.93 -5.18 21.49
CA LYS A 283 0.56 -6.29 22.39
C LYS A 283 -0.62 -7.12 21.85
N GLU A 284 -1.62 -6.48 21.26
CA GLU A 284 -2.77 -7.20 20.71
C GLU A 284 -2.44 -7.93 19.42
N ASP A 285 -1.63 -7.37 18.52
CA ASP A 285 -1.23 -8.08 17.29
C ASP A 285 -0.45 -9.37 17.57
N THR A 286 0.44 -9.36 18.58
CA THR A 286 1.16 -10.58 18.99
C THR A 286 0.20 -11.60 19.60
N SER A 287 -0.79 -11.14 20.37
CA SER A 287 -1.82 -12.00 20.97
C SER A 287 -2.77 -12.59 19.91
N HIS A 288 -3.28 -11.77 19.00
CA HIS A 288 -4.13 -12.17 17.88
C HIS A 288 -3.40 -13.09 16.92
N PHE A 289 -2.12 -12.81 16.64
CA PHE A 289 -1.27 -13.72 15.87
C PHE A 289 -1.18 -15.09 16.53
N GLN A 290 -0.88 -15.14 17.84
CA GLN A 290 -0.81 -16.41 18.56
C GLN A 290 -2.16 -17.13 18.56
N MET A 291 -3.27 -16.40 18.77
CA MET A 291 -4.62 -16.96 18.70
C MET A 291 -4.91 -17.55 17.32
N LEU A 292 -4.61 -16.85 16.21
CA LEU A 292 -4.81 -17.42 14.88
C LEU A 292 -3.91 -18.64 14.65
N ARG A 293 -2.66 -18.59 15.08
CA ARG A 293 -1.71 -19.68 14.89
C ARG A 293 -2.15 -20.97 15.58
N ASP A 294 -2.83 -20.84 16.72
CA ASP A 294 -3.36 -21.96 17.51
C ASP A 294 -4.68 -22.53 16.95
N LEU A 295 -5.33 -21.85 16.00
CA LEU A 295 -6.57 -22.33 15.39
C LEU A 295 -6.30 -23.41 14.33
N PRO A 296 -7.10 -24.50 14.29
CA PRO A 296 -7.00 -25.54 13.27
C PRO A 296 -7.02 -25.03 11.83
N PHE A 297 -7.77 -23.95 11.57
CA PHE A 297 -7.88 -23.33 10.24
C PHE A 297 -6.53 -22.86 9.68
N PHE A 298 -5.63 -22.36 10.54
CA PHE A 298 -4.34 -21.78 10.15
C PHE A 298 -3.15 -22.75 10.31
N THR A 299 -3.42 -24.04 10.52
CA THR A 299 -2.36 -25.05 10.75
C THR A 299 -1.33 -25.06 9.62
N ASP A 300 -1.83 -25.03 8.37
CA ASP A 300 -1.02 -25.08 7.15
C ASP A 300 -0.55 -23.69 6.66
N PHE A 301 -0.74 -22.63 7.45
CA PHE A 301 -0.31 -21.27 7.09
C PHE A 301 1.08 -21.01 7.67
N GLU A 302 1.95 -20.40 6.86
CA GLU A 302 3.21 -19.81 7.29
C GLU A 302 2.99 -18.52 8.07
N ASP A 303 3.95 -18.11 8.90
CA ASP A 303 3.80 -16.92 9.75
C ASP A 303 3.47 -15.66 8.95
N ILE A 304 4.08 -15.50 7.77
CA ILE A 304 3.80 -14.35 6.88
C ILE A 304 2.36 -14.38 6.35
N GLU A 305 1.82 -15.57 6.06
CA GLU A 305 0.44 -15.76 5.60
C GLU A 305 -0.55 -15.51 6.75
N VAL A 306 -0.22 -15.89 7.99
CA VAL A 306 -1.03 -15.58 9.19
C VAL A 306 -1.03 -14.08 9.46
N TRP A 307 0.13 -13.42 9.35
CA TRP A 307 0.24 -11.97 9.48
C TRP A 307 -0.52 -11.20 8.39
N GLU A 308 -0.55 -11.72 7.17
CA GLU A 308 -1.36 -11.15 6.09
C GLU A 308 -2.86 -11.40 6.34
N SER A 309 -3.21 -12.60 6.84
CA SER A 309 -4.58 -12.95 7.22
C SER A 309 -5.14 -12.01 8.29
N LEU A 310 -4.34 -11.64 9.29
CA LEU A 310 -4.73 -10.65 10.31
C LEU A 310 -5.14 -9.31 9.69
N ARG A 311 -4.49 -8.87 8.61
CA ARG A 311 -4.74 -7.56 7.98
C ARG A 311 -5.99 -7.55 7.11
N ILE A 312 -6.44 -8.70 6.61
CA ILE A 312 -7.63 -8.83 5.76
C ILE A 312 -8.89 -9.23 6.56
N CYS A 313 -8.73 -9.52 7.86
CA CYS A 313 -9.80 -9.94 8.74
C CYS A 313 -10.21 -8.84 9.73
N VAL A 314 -11.47 -8.87 10.15
CA VAL A 314 -12.02 -7.99 11.18
C VAL A 314 -12.40 -8.83 12.39
N TRP A 315 -11.81 -8.51 13.54
CA TRP A 315 -12.13 -9.15 14.81
C TRP A 315 -13.44 -8.58 15.36
N ARG A 316 -14.34 -9.46 15.82
CA ARG A 316 -15.62 -9.07 16.42
C ARG A 316 -15.87 -9.82 17.71
N ASP A 317 -16.00 -9.06 18.79
CA ASP A 317 -16.53 -9.55 20.06
C ASP A 317 -18.05 -9.51 20.04
N LEU A 318 -18.67 -10.69 19.95
CA LEU A 318 -20.11 -10.83 19.85
C LEU A 318 -20.67 -11.36 21.17
N ALA A 319 -21.71 -10.71 21.68
CA ALA A 319 -22.47 -11.22 22.81
C ALA A 319 -23.22 -12.53 22.45
N ALA A 320 -23.74 -13.23 23.44
CA ALA A 320 -24.60 -14.39 23.23
C ALA A 320 -25.92 -13.99 22.53
N LYS A 321 -26.48 -14.89 21.72
CA LYS A 321 -27.74 -14.73 20.96
C LYS A 321 -27.70 -13.64 19.88
N VAL A 322 -26.52 -13.35 19.35
CA VAL A 322 -26.33 -12.45 18.20
C VAL A 322 -26.37 -13.26 16.91
N THR A 323 -27.17 -12.83 15.95
CA THR A 323 -27.23 -13.43 14.61
C THR A 323 -26.06 -12.92 13.77
N ILE A 324 -25.14 -13.81 13.41
CA ILE A 324 -23.99 -13.51 12.53
C ILE A 324 -24.43 -13.58 11.07
N ILE A 325 -25.18 -14.64 10.72
CA ILE A 325 -25.69 -14.90 9.39
C ILE A 325 -27.17 -15.21 9.52
N LYS A 326 -27.99 -14.63 8.66
CA LYS A 326 -29.43 -14.87 8.64
C LYS A 326 -29.81 -15.61 7.36
N GLU A 327 -30.60 -16.67 7.51
CA GLU A 327 -31.19 -17.39 6.39
C GLU A 327 -32.06 -16.45 5.56
N GLY A 328 -31.96 -16.55 4.24
CA GLY A 328 -32.69 -15.69 3.31
C GLY A 328 -31.94 -14.45 2.84
N ASP A 329 -30.88 -14.04 3.56
CA ASP A 329 -30.08 -12.88 3.17
C ASP A 329 -29.15 -13.22 1.99
N SER A 330 -28.64 -12.17 1.33
CA SER A 330 -27.61 -12.30 0.28
C SER A 330 -26.30 -11.70 0.76
N GLY A 331 -25.19 -12.43 0.62
CA GLY A 331 -23.86 -11.95 0.97
C GLY A 331 -22.79 -13.02 0.83
N ARG A 332 -21.56 -12.59 0.48
CA ARG A 332 -20.39 -13.47 0.32
C ARG A 332 -19.40 -13.41 1.48
N MET A 333 -19.75 -12.69 2.55
CA MET A 333 -18.97 -12.68 3.78
C MET A 333 -18.91 -14.09 4.36
N PHE A 334 -17.76 -14.47 4.89
CA PHE A 334 -17.63 -15.66 5.71
C PHE A 334 -16.70 -15.31 6.87
N GLY A 335 -16.60 -16.17 7.87
CA GLY A 335 -15.64 -15.95 8.93
C GLY A 335 -15.38 -17.19 9.76
N ILE A 336 -14.41 -17.07 10.64
CA ILE A 336 -13.86 -18.15 11.46
C ILE A 336 -14.18 -17.86 12.92
N ILE A 337 -14.58 -18.89 13.65
CA ILE A 337 -14.80 -18.79 15.09
C ILE A 337 -13.44 -18.88 15.78
N VAL A 338 -13.04 -17.85 16.50
CA VAL A 338 -11.78 -17.85 17.26
C VAL A 338 -11.99 -18.43 18.65
N SER A 339 -13.08 -18.04 19.31
CA SER A 339 -13.47 -18.58 20.61
C SER A 339 -14.99 -18.59 20.77
N GLY A 340 -15.49 -19.47 21.62
CA GLY A 340 -16.92 -19.66 21.86
C GLY A 340 -17.59 -20.62 20.86
N TYR A 341 -18.92 -20.71 20.93
CA TYR A 341 -19.72 -21.59 20.07
C TYR A 341 -20.90 -20.87 19.42
N VAL A 342 -21.22 -21.29 18.21
CA VAL A 342 -22.41 -20.85 17.46
C VAL A 342 -23.30 -22.04 17.11
N GLU A 343 -24.58 -21.77 16.93
CA GLU A 343 -25.54 -22.72 16.38
C GLU A 343 -25.83 -22.39 14.92
N VAL A 344 -25.78 -23.41 14.08
CA VAL A 344 -26.24 -23.35 12.69
C VAL A 344 -27.62 -23.99 12.61
N SER A 345 -28.57 -23.28 12.01
CA SER A 345 -29.95 -23.76 11.84
C SER A 345 -30.47 -23.48 10.44
N GLN A 346 -31.48 -24.24 10.02
CA GLN A 346 -32.23 -24.03 8.78
C GLN A 346 -33.70 -24.27 9.06
N GLU A 347 -34.58 -23.38 8.57
CA GLU A 347 -36.02 -23.46 8.79
C GLU A 347 -36.40 -23.63 10.28
N GLY A 348 -35.64 -22.96 11.16
CA GLY A 348 -35.83 -23.02 12.61
C GLY A 348 -35.40 -24.32 13.30
N ARG A 349 -34.73 -25.24 12.59
CA ARG A 349 -34.21 -26.50 13.15
C ARG A 349 -32.69 -26.44 13.24
N SER A 350 -32.15 -26.82 14.40
CA SER A 350 -30.70 -26.89 14.64
C SER A 350 -30.08 -28.00 13.79
N ILE A 351 -29.02 -27.66 13.05
CA ILE A 351 -28.24 -28.58 12.22
C ILE A 351 -26.98 -29.03 12.99
N SER A 352 -26.22 -28.06 13.50
CA SER A 352 -24.96 -28.32 14.16
C SER A 352 -24.56 -27.17 15.09
N ARG A 353 -23.61 -27.46 15.97
CA ARG A 353 -22.90 -26.46 16.78
C ARG A 353 -21.45 -26.44 16.35
N LEU A 354 -20.93 -25.23 16.14
CA LEU A 354 -19.59 -25.01 15.63
C LEU A 354 -18.79 -24.24 16.68
N GLY A 355 -17.52 -24.63 16.87
CA GLY A 355 -16.62 -24.06 17.87
C GLY A 355 -15.34 -23.47 17.25
N PRO A 356 -14.30 -23.25 18.05
CA PRO A 356 -13.05 -22.64 17.60
C PRO A 356 -12.43 -23.35 16.38
N GLY A 357 -12.01 -22.58 15.38
CA GLY A 357 -11.43 -23.05 14.12
C GLY A 357 -12.47 -23.38 13.04
N GLU A 358 -13.75 -23.41 13.37
CA GLU A 358 -14.82 -23.64 12.40
C GLU A 358 -15.13 -22.39 11.57
N VAL A 359 -15.54 -22.62 10.32
CA VAL A 359 -15.94 -21.57 9.39
C VAL A 359 -17.45 -21.50 9.24
N VAL A 360 -17.99 -20.30 9.10
CA VAL A 360 -19.39 -20.08 8.75
C VAL A 360 -19.52 -19.15 7.55
N GLY A 361 -20.50 -19.42 6.69
CA GLY A 361 -20.79 -18.62 5.50
C GLY A 361 -19.97 -19.00 4.26
N GLU A 362 -19.10 -20.02 4.38
CA GLU A 362 -18.25 -20.54 3.32
C GLU A 362 -19.03 -20.99 2.09
N MET A 363 -20.25 -21.52 2.28
CA MET A 363 -21.09 -22.00 1.18
C MET A 363 -21.51 -20.90 0.23
N ALA A 364 -21.95 -19.75 0.75
CA ALA A 364 -22.32 -18.62 -0.09
C ALA A 364 -21.09 -17.92 -0.68
N HIS A 365 -19.93 -18.03 -0.04
CA HIS A 365 -18.67 -17.50 -0.53
C HIS A 365 -18.14 -18.31 -1.74
N LEU A 366 -18.05 -19.64 -1.59
CA LEU A 366 -17.50 -20.55 -2.58
C LEU A 366 -18.44 -20.78 -3.78
N HIS A 367 -19.75 -20.62 -3.60
CA HIS A 367 -20.69 -20.91 -4.67
C HIS A 367 -20.54 -19.91 -5.83
N PRO A 368 -20.34 -20.38 -7.09
CA PRO A 368 -19.94 -19.51 -8.19
C PRO A 368 -21.01 -18.46 -8.55
N LYS A 369 -22.30 -18.85 -8.47
CA LYS A 369 -23.43 -18.05 -8.95
C LYS A 369 -24.39 -17.52 -7.88
N SER A 370 -24.34 -18.01 -6.65
CA SER A 370 -25.36 -17.75 -5.62
C SER A 370 -24.68 -17.29 -4.35
N ALA A 371 -25.09 -16.13 -3.85
CA ALA A 371 -24.65 -15.60 -2.56
C ALA A 371 -25.75 -15.74 -1.49
N PHE A 372 -26.75 -16.59 -1.73
CA PHE A 372 -27.91 -16.73 -0.87
C PHE A 372 -27.58 -17.57 0.37
N ARG A 373 -27.96 -17.08 1.55
CA ARG A 373 -27.75 -17.77 2.82
C ARG A 373 -28.82 -18.83 3.03
N ARG A 374 -28.41 -20.10 3.06
CA ARG A 374 -29.30 -21.25 3.31
C ARG A 374 -29.53 -21.56 4.79
N THR A 375 -28.69 -21.02 5.66
CA THR A 375 -28.71 -21.29 7.10
C THR A 375 -28.59 -19.99 7.88
N SER A 376 -29.15 -20.00 9.08
CA SER A 376 -28.90 -18.97 10.10
C SER A 376 -27.77 -19.42 11.01
N VAL A 377 -26.96 -18.48 11.48
CA VAL A 377 -25.86 -18.69 12.42
C VAL A 377 -26.02 -17.71 13.57
N VAL A 378 -26.16 -18.24 14.78
CA VAL A 378 -26.41 -17.45 15.99
C VAL A 378 -25.42 -17.85 17.08
N THR A 379 -24.82 -16.87 17.78
CA THR A 379 -23.92 -17.13 18.91
C THR A 379 -24.69 -17.75 20.08
N LEU A 380 -24.13 -18.80 20.69
CA LEU A 380 -24.71 -19.42 21.89
C LEU A 380 -24.21 -18.77 23.18
N GLU A 381 -23.01 -18.21 23.13
CA GLU A 381 -22.28 -17.57 24.23
C GLU A 381 -21.43 -16.41 23.69
N PRO A 382 -20.78 -15.60 24.54
CA PRO A 382 -19.81 -14.61 24.06
C PRO A 382 -18.79 -15.28 23.13
N THR A 383 -18.66 -14.76 21.91
CA THR A 383 -17.91 -15.41 20.83
C THR A 383 -17.01 -14.37 20.16
N VAL A 384 -15.73 -14.70 20.03
CA VAL A 384 -14.79 -13.92 19.21
C VAL A 384 -14.86 -14.47 17.79
N PHE A 385 -15.32 -13.64 16.87
CA PHE A 385 -15.53 -13.99 15.47
C PHE A 385 -14.57 -13.22 14.57
N LEU A 386 -13.84 -13.95 13.72
CA LEU A 386 -12.94 -13.39 12.72
C LEU A 386 -13.68 -13.29 11.39
N GLU A 387 -14.19 -12.11 11.08
CA GLU A 387 -14.89 -11.85 9.81
C GLU A 387 -13.88 -11.65 8.68
N VAL A 388 -14.02 -12.44 7.61
CA VAL A 388 -13.14 -12.38 6.44
C VAL A 388 -13.87 -11.65 5.32
N ASN A 389 -13.28 -10.54 4.86
CA ASN A 389 -13.81 -9.79 3.75
C ASN A 389 -13.45 -10.46 2.41
N ALA A 390 -14.45 -10.98 1.70
CA ALA A 390 -14.27 -11.66 0.43
C ALA A 390 -13.54 -10.81 -0.64
N SER A 391 -13.76 -9.50 -0.64
CA SER A 391 -13.07 -8.58 -1.57
C SER A 391 -11.62 -8.34 -1.17
N ALA A 392 -11.32 -8.26 0.13
CA ALA A 392 -9.96 -8.13 0.63
C ALA A 392 -9.15 -9.41 0.39
N LEU A 393 -9.76 -10.58 0.62
CA LEU A 393 -9.16 -11.88 0.32
C LEU A 393 -8.89 -12.05 -1.18
N ALA A 394 -9.80 -11.60 -2.06
CA ALA A 394 -9.56 -11.65 -3.51
C ALA A 394 -8.40 -10.75 -3.98
N LEU A 395 -7.91 -9.86 -3.12
CA LEU A 395 -6.81 -8.93 -3.38
C LEU A 395 -5.55 -9.25 -2.55
N SER A 396 -5.56 -10.33 -1.75
CA SER A 396 -4.39 -10.79 -1.01
C SER A 396 -3.33 -11.39 -1.94
N SER A 397 -2.19 -11.77 -1.39
CA SER A 397 -1.21 -12.61 -2.07
C SER A 397 -1.85 -13.88 -2.64
N GLU A 398 -1.27 -14.40 -3.73
CA GLU A 398 -1.74 -15.63 -4.37
C GLU A 398 -1.66 -16.80 -3.38
N GLU A 399 -0.61 -16.81 -2.56
CA GLU A 399 -0.37 -17.77 -1.50
C GLU A 399 -1.51 -17.77 -0.46
N VAL A 400 -1.84 -16.62 0.13
CA VAL A 400 -2.94 -16.51 1.10
C VAL A 400 -4.28 -16.90 0.48
N LEU A 401 -4.55 -16.43 -0.74
CA LEU A 401 -5.79 -16.78 -1.45
C LEU A 401 -5.91 -18.29 -1.66
N GLU A 402 -4.84 -18.96 -2.09
CA GLU A 402 -4.79 -20.40 -2.28
C GLU A 402 -4.99 -21.15 -0.96
N ARG A 403 -4.33 -20.72 0.13
CA ARG A 403 -4.47 -21.32 1.47
C ARG A 403 -5.89 -21.24 1.98
N PHE A 404 -6.53 -20.07 1.88
CA PHE A 404 -7.92 -19.90 2.27
C PHE A 404 -8.84 -20.79 1.42
N GLN A 405 -8.68 -20.81 0.09
CA GLN A 405 -9.51 -21.67 -0.77
C GLN A 405 -9.38 -23.14 -0.40
N LYS A 406 -8.15 -23.62 -0.18
CA LYS A 406 -7.88 -25.00 0.20
C LYS A 406 -8.49 -25.35 1.56
N ALA A 407 -8.33 -24.48 2.56
CA ALA A 407 -8.90 -24.67 3.89
C ALA A 407 -10.44 -24.68 3.88
N LEU A 408 -11.05 -23.75 3.13
CA LEU A 408 -12.50 -23.68 2.98
C LEU A 408 -13.05 -24.92 2.28
N LEU A 409 -12.42 -25.35 1.18
CA LEU A 409 -12.83 -26.55 0.44
C LEU A 409 -12.72 -27.82 1.29
N ALA A 410 -11.61 -27.97 2.03
CA ALA A 410 -11.43 -29.09 2.96
C ALA A 410 -12.57 -29.13 3.99
N ARG A 411 -12.92 -27.98 4.58
CA ARG A 411 -14.01 -27.90 5.56
C ARG A 411 -15.37 -28.28 4.99
N VAL A 412 -15.65 -27.86 3.77
CA VAL A 412 -16.89 -28.23 3.07
C VAL A 412 -16.97 -29.73 2.81
N LEU A 413 -15.86 -30.33 2.37
CA LEU A 413 -15.78 -31.77 2.11
C LEU A 413 -15.98 -32.57 3.40
N ASP A 414 -15.37 -32.15 4.51
CA ASP A 414 -15.56 -32.79 5.82
C ASP A 414 -17.03 -32.76 6.26
N ARG A 415 -17.69 -31.61 6.10
CA ARG A 415 -19.11 -31.44 6.45
C ARG A 415 -20.02 -32.28 5.58
N LEU A 416 -19.73 -32.38 4.28
CA LEU A 416 -20.49 -33.23 3.36
C LEU A 416 -20.32 -34.70 3.74
N ALA A 417 -19.11 -35.14 4.02
CA ALA A 417 -18.83 -36.51 4.45
C ALA A 417 -19.56 -36.87 5.76
N GLU A 418 -19.64 -35.94 6.71
CA GLU A 418 -20.41 -36.14 7.95
C GLU A 418 -21.91 -36.20 7.68
N ALA A 419 -22.44 -35.31 6.84
CA ALA A 419 -23.84 -35.32 6.45
C ALA A 419 -24.22 -36.62 5.74
N ASP A 420 -23.39 -37.11 4.82
CA ASP A 420 -23.57 -38.40 4.13
C ASP A 420 -23.57 -39.56 5.13
N ARG A 421 -22.73 -39.50 6.17
CA ARG A 421 -22.69 -40.52 7.23
C ARG A 421 -24.00 -40.55 8.03
N ILE A 422 -24.55 -39.38 8.36
CA ILE A 422 -25.85 -39.25 9.05
C ILE A 422 -26.99 -39.72 8.16
N LEU A 423 -26.99 -39.33 6.88
CA LEU A 423 -28.00 -39.75 5.90
C LEU A 423 -27.95 -41.27 5.68
N ALA A 424 -26.76 -41.86 5.63
CA ALA A 424 -26.59 -43.30 5.48
C ALA A 424 -27.19 -44.09 6.66
N GLN A 425 -27.17 -43.54 7.89
CA GLN A 425 -27.82 -44.16 9.05
C GLN A 425 -29.36 -44.15 8.94
N GLN A 426 -29.93 -43.22 8.17
CA GLN A 426 -31.38 -43.08 7.94
C GLN A 426 -31.83 -43.69 6.61
N GLY A 427 -30.88 -44.08 5.76
CA GLY A 427 -31.12 -44.60 4.41
C GLY A 427 -31.61 -46.05 4.42
N GLN A 428 -32.23 -46.46 3.31
CA GLN A 428 -32.55 -47.87 3.07
C GLN A 428 -31.26 -48.67 2.87
N ARG A 429 -31.28 -49.98 3.16
CA ARG A 429 -30.14 -50.86 2.88
C ARG A 429 -29.76 -50.75 1.41
N ALA A 430 -28.46 -50.58 1.15
CA ALA A 430 -27.92 -50.53 -0.19
C ALA A 430 -28.31 -51.80 -0.97
N VAL A 431 -28.59 -51.62 -2.26
CA VAL A 431 -28.79 -52.75 -3.19
C VAL A 431 -27.52 -53.59 -3.17
N ALA A 432 -27.62 -54.86 -2.78
CA ALA A 432 -26.48 -55.76 -2.82
C ALA A 432 -26.06 -55.96 -4.28
N ALA A 433 -24.78 -55.73 -4.58
CA ALA A 433 -24.24 -56.14 -5.86
C ALA A 433 -24.33 -57.67 -5.94
N GLU A 434 -24.98 -58.21 -6.98
CA GLU A 434 -24.79 -59.62 -7.33
C GLU A 434 -23.29 -59.81 -7.55
N SER A 435 -22.66 -60.65 -6.74
CA SER A 435 -21.26 -60.99 -6.94
C SER A 435 -21.15 -61.57 -8.34
N VAL A 436 -20.47 -60.85 -9.25
CA VAL A 436 -20.07 -61.42 -10.52
C VAL A 436 -19.16 -62.58 -10.17
N ALA A 437 -19.71 -63.78 -10.23
CA ALA A 437 -18.95 -65.01 -10.20
C ALA A 437 -17.86 -64.87 -11.26
N ALA A 438 -16.61 -65.05 -10.85
CA ALA A 438 -15.47 -65.05 -11.75
C ALA A 438 -15.75 -66.02 -12.91
N ALA A 439 -16.03 -65.48 -14.09
CA ALA A 439 -16.23 -66.25 -15.31
C ALA A 439 -14.89 -66.37 -16.07
N PRO A 440 -14.63 -67.52 -16.72
CA PRO A 440 -13.32 -67.93 -17.16
C PRO A 440 -12.84 -67.15 -18.39
N ALA A 441 -11.52 -67.05 -18.54
CA ALA A 441 -10.84 -66.39 -19.64
C ALA A 441 -11.04 -67.11 -20.99
N VAL A 442 -11.79 -66.50 -21.92
CA VAL A 442 -11.73 -66.66 -23.40
C VAL A 442 -12.40 -65.40 -23.98
N GLY A 443 -11.77 -64.52 -24.74
CA GLY A 443 -11.33 -64.68 -26.11
C GLY A 443 -12.07 -63.64 -26.98
N SER A 444 -11.31 -62.95 -27.84
CA SER A 444 -11.67 -61.89 -28.79
C SER A 444 -13.14 -61.82 -29.26
N GLY A 445 -13.78 -60.65 -29.08
CA GLY A 445 -15.05 -60.30 -29.70
C GLY A 445 -15.29 -58.79 -29.61
N LYS A 446 -15.71 -58.18 -30.72
CA LYS A 446 -15.71 -56.74 -31.02
C LYS A 446 -16.55 -55.88 -30.06
N PHE A 447 -16.06 -54.67 -29.82
CA PHE A 447 -16.83 -53.55 -29.24
C PHE A 447 -17.93 -53.11 -30.19
N ASP A 448 -19.17 -53.07 -29.71
CA ASP A 448 -20.21 -52.18 -30.23
C ASP A 448 -20.68 -51.28 -29.08
N LEU A 449 -20.45 -49.97 -29.26
CA LEU A 449 -20.94 -48.89 -28.42
C LEU A 449 -22.33 -48.50 -28.90
N GLU A 450 -23.38 -48.84 -28.15
CA GLU A 450 -24.67 -48.17 -28.27
C GLU A 450 -24.84 -47.19 -27.10
N LEU A 451 -24.76 -45.91 -27.44
CA LEU A 451 -25.25 -44.79 -26.64
C LEU A 451 -26.72 -44.56 -27.00
N LEU A 452 -27.61 -44.62 -26.01
CA LEU A 452 -29.01 -44.17 -26.11
C LEU A 452 -29.49 -43.74 -24.70
N PRO A 453 -30.52 -42.87 -24.61
CA PRO A 453 -30.75 -41.60 -25.32
C PRO A 453 -30.57 -40.37 -24.41
#